data_AF-A0A6A6EBV2-F1
#
_entry.id   AF-A0A6A6EBV2-F1
#
_cell.length_a   1.000
_cell.length_b   1.000
_cell.length_c   1.000
_cell.angle_alpha   90.00
_cell.angle_beta   90.00
_cell.angle_gamma   90.00
#
_symmetry.space_group_name_H-M   'P 1'
#
loop_
_entity.id
_entity.type
_entity.pdbx_description
1 polymer ?
#
loop_
_entity_poly.entity_id
_entity_poly.type
_entity_poly.pdbx_seq_one_letter_code
_entity_poly.pdbx_strand_id
1 'polypeptide(L)'
;DWGKCGITWTMVSSANPNKESSWRSTDHFSMLPYGWIPEDGVDFFTQFILHLKDRWLKLCNLAEEHLTDCRLDQLHEKGEGRELIPRLAEDAREWTNLRRILKDQVNTAGNFAVDYCYRYNENKGLEDLKGVIDGFADTVSDRISQLDQTVRDLLQFEFAWVSINEAHKSTSLATSMKRLSWVTFVFLPAMFASSIFSMNVDIFKNDPDWRWYLLFGGVSLIFTMCGWLIFKCCPVRDSPLTVCYFFMVLISDTD
;
A
#
# COMPACT_ATOMS: atom_id res chain seq x y z
N ASP A 1 13.27 -6.60 23.31
CA ASP A 1 14.75 -6.70 23.29
C ASP A 1 15.25 -7.69 22.26
N TRP A 2 15.74 -7.20 21.12
CA TRP A 2 16.58 -7.98 20.22
C TRP A 2 18.00 -8.07 20.79
N GLY A 3 18.10 -8.68 21.97
CA GLY A 3 19.38 -8.90 22.65
C GLY A 3 20.35 -9.61 21.70
N LYS A 4 21.58 -9.08 21.61
CA LYS A 4 22.70 -9.69 20.90
C LYS A 4 22.76 -11.15 21.35
N CYS A 5 22.61 -12.09 20.42
CA CYS A 5 22.77 -13.52 20.69
C CYS A 5 24.05 -13.96 20.00
N GLY A 6 24.90 -14.64 20.74
CA GLY A 6 26.20 -15.10 20.24
C GLY A 6 26.61 -16.38 20.92
N ILE A 7 27.44 -17.12 20.20
CA ILE A 7 28.15 -18.27 20.72
C ILE A 7 29.64 -18.09 20.41
N THR A 8 30.51 -18.72 21.18
CA THR A 8 31.95 -18.73 20.92
C THR A 8 32.50 -20.11 21.24
N TRP A 9 33.33 -20.63 20.33
CA TRP A 9 34.00 -21.90 20.47
C TRP A 9 35.48 -21.71 20.20
N THR A 10 36.33 -22.01 21.18
CA THR A 10 37.77 -21.75 21.11
C THR A 10 38.54 -23.04 20.87
N MET A 11 39.30 -23.05 19.77
CA MET A 11 40.16 -24.17 19.36
C MET A 11 41.64 -23.76 19.49
N VAL A 12 42.45 -24.62 20.10
CA VAL A 12 43.90 -24.43 20.22
C VAL A 12 44.64 -25.54 19.48
N SER A 13 45.67 -25.17 18.71
CA SER A 13 46.53 -26.12 18.01
C SER A 13 47.49 -26.78 19.00
N SER A 14 47.43 -28.11 19.13
CA SER A 14 48.40 -28.88 19.90
C SER A 14 49.66 -29.11 19.05
N ALA A 15 50.68 -28.28 19.23
CA ALA A 15 52.00 -28.47 18.61
C ALA A 15 52.75 -29.62 19.30
N ASN A 16 52.46 -30.85 18.92
CA ASN A 16 53.21 -32.02 19.37
C ASN A 16 54.16 -32.45 18.24
N PRO A 17 55.50 -32.46 18.42
CA PRO A 17 56.46 -32.62 17.32
C PRO A 17 56.37 -33.97 16.56
N ASN A 18 55.65 -34.95 17.10
CA ASN A 18 55.50 -36.30 16.51
C ASN A 18 54.08 -36.67 16.07
N LYS A 19 53.12 -35.72 16.08
CA LYS A 19 51.76 -35.95 15.54
C LYS A 19 51.34 -34.77 14.69
N GLU A 20 50.68 -35.08 13.57
CA GLU A 20 49.90 -34.16 12.75
C GLU A 20 49.14 -33.17 13.64
N SER A 21 49.17 -31.88 13.27
CA SER A 21 48.58 -30.79 14.07
C SER A 21 47.14 -31.12 14.45
N SER A 22 46.94 -31.49 15.72
CA SER A 22 45.62 -31.83 16.25
C SER A 22 45.05 -30.63 16.97
N TRP A 23 43.90 -30.15 16.49
CA TRP A 23 43.16 -29.08 17.14
C TRP A 23 42.37 -29.65 18.32
N ARG A 24 42.41 -28.96 19.47
CA ARG A 24 41.65 -29.33 20.66
C ARG A 24 40.78 -28.15 21.12
N SER A 25 39.53 -28.45 21.45
CA SER A 25 38.62 -27.48 22.08
C SER A 25 39.10 -27.16 23.51
N THR A 26 39.15 -25.87 23.86
CA THR A 26 39.55 -25.42 25.20
C THR A 26 38.40 -24.77 25.97
N ASP A 27 37.65 -23.89 25.32
CA ASP A 27 36.62 -23.08 25.95
C ASP A 27 35.41 -22.90 25.04
N HIS A 28 34.24 -22.75 25.66
CA HIS A 28 33.01 -22.38 24.97
C HIS A 28 32.22 -21.35 25.77
N PHE A 29 31.51 -20.48 25.05
CA PHE A 29 30.58 -19.50 25.62
C PHE A 29 29.27 -19.54 24.84
N SER A 30 28.14 -19.61 25.55
CA SER A 30 26.81 -19.70 24.97
C SER A 30 25.86 -18.69 25.59
N MET A 31 25.13 -17.96 24.74
CA MET A 31 23.94 -17.19 25.15
C MET A 31 22.64 -17.95 24.81
N LEU A 32 22.74 -19.19 24.34
CA LEU A 32 21.58 -20.01 24.00
C LEU A 32 20.88 -20.48 25.28
N PRO A 33 19.55 -20.69 25.24
CA PRO A 33 18.79 -21.19 26.38
C PRO A 33 19.07 -22.68 26.68
N TYR A 34 19.90 -23.35 25.88
CA TYR A 34 20.25 -24.76 26.07
C TYR A 34 21.32 -24.89 27.16
N GLY A 35 21.05 -25.77 28.14
CA GLY A 35 21.95 -26.00 29.28
C GLY A 35 22.95 -27.14 29.09
N TRP A 36 22.94 -27.82 27.95
CA TRP A 36 23.87 -28.93 27.66
C TRP A 36 25.17 -28.42 27.06
N ILE A 37 26.26 -29.16 27.31
CA ILE A 37 27.57 -28.91 26.69
C ILE A 37 27.55 -29.55 25.29
N PRO A 38 27.80 -28.80 24.21
CA PRO A 38 27.85 -29.34 22.86
C PRO A 38 28.92 -30.42 22.69
N GLU A 39 28.66 -31.41 21.83
CA GLU A 39 29.63 -32.49 21.58
C GLU A 39 30.83 -31.99 20.78
N ASP A 40 30.59 -31.13 19.79
CA ASP A 40 31.61 -30.45 19.01
C ASP A 40 31.13 -29.05 18.56
N GLY A 41 32.00 -28.31 17.86
CA GLY A 41 31.66 -26.97 17.36
C GLY A 41 30.63 -26.98 16.21
N VAL A 42 30.47 -28.08 15.48
CA VAL A 42 29.45 -28.22 14.42
C VAL A 42 28.07 -28.39 15.05
N ASP A 43 27.94 -29.26 16.06
CA ASP A 43 26.74 -29.40 16.88
C ASP A 43 26.40 -28.07 17.56
N PHE A 44 27.38 -27.37 18.13
CA PHE A 44 27.12 -26.09 18.77
C PHE A 44 26.59 -25.03 17.81
N PHE A 45 27.19 -24.95 16.61
CA PHE A 45 26.74 -24.02 15.57
C PHE A 45 25.35 -24.42 15.02
N THR A 46 25.09 -25.72 14.88
CA THR A 46 23.77 -26.27 14.51
C THR A 46 22.69 -25.79 15.48
N GLN A 47 22.93 -25.90 16.78
CA GLN A 47 22.00 -25.41 17.81
C GLN A 47 21.78 -23.90 17.73
N PHE A 48 22.81 -23.13 17.40
CA PHE A 48 22.69 -21.70 17.18
C PHE A 48 21.80 -21.36 15.98
N ILE A 49 21.96 -22.06 14.84
CA ILE A 49 21.10 -21.86 13.67
C ILE A 49 19.64 -22.22 13.99
N LEU A 50 19.39 -23.31 14.71
CA LEU A 50 18.04 -23.68 15.15
C LEU A 50 17.42 -22.63 16.09
N HIS A 51 18.21 -22.05 16.99
CA HIS A 51 17.74 -20.96 17.84
C HIS A 51 17.44 -19.68 17.04
N LEU A 52 18.28 -19.32 16.06
CA LEU A 52 18.02 -18.20 15.16
C LEU A 52 16.72 -18.43 14.36
N LYS A 53 16.49 -19.65 13.88
CA LYS A 53 15.24 -20.03 13.21
C LYS A 53 14.02 -19.75 14.09
N ASP A 54 14.03 -20.21 15.34
CA ASP A 54 12.92 -19.96 16.29
C ASP A 54 12.69 -18.46 16.52
N ARG A 55 13.77 -17.68 16.67
CA ARG A 55 13.66 -16.21 16.82
C ARG A 55 13.05 -15.54 15.58
N TRP A 56 13.43 -15.96 14.38
CA TRP A 56 12.84 -15.48 13.14
C TRP A 56 11.36 -15.85 13.01
N LEU A 57 10.99 -17.06 13.40
CA LEU A 57 9.59 -17.50 13.39
C LEU A 57 8.74 -16.71 14.39
N LYS A 58 9.28 -16.39 15.58
CA LYS A 58 8.60 -15.51 16.53
C LYS A 58 8.34 -14.12 15.95
N LEU A 59 9.33 -13.54 15.26
CA LEU A 59 9.15 -12.28 14.56
C LEU A 59 8.05 -12.37 13.48
N CYS A 60 8.04 -13.45 12.69
CA CYS A 60 7.01 -13.68 11.68
C CYS A 60 5.61 -13.82 12.29
N ASN A 61 5.47 -14.48 13.44
CA ASN A 61 4.18 -14.61 14.13
C ASN A 61 3.68 -13.27 14.66
N LEU A 62 4.56 -12.42 15.23
CA LEU A 62 4.19 -11.07 15.66
C LEU A 62 3.75 -10.19 14.47
N ALA A 63 4.41 -10.35 13.33
CA ALA A 63 4.02 -9.67 12.11
C ALA A 63 2.65 -10.13 11.59
N GLU A 64 2.37 -11.44 11.66
CA GLU A 64 1.09 -12.01 11.28
C GLU A 64 -0.07 -11.47 12.14
N GLU A 65 0.17 -11.33 13.45
CA GLU A 65 -0.77 -10.70 14.38
C GLU A 65 -1.04 -9.24 13.99
N HIS A 66 0.01 -8.46 13.74
CA HIS A 66 -0.12 -7.07 13.26
C HIS A 66 -0.91 -6.96 11.94
N LEU A 67 -0.67 -7.85 10.97
CA LEU A 67 -1.44 -7.86 9.71
C LEU A 67 -2.91 -8.25 9.92
N THR A 68 -3.18 -9.10 10.91
CA THR A 68 -4.55 -9.46 11.30
C THR A 68 -5.28 -8.25 11.87
N ASP A 69 -4.61 -7.47 12.72
CA ASP A 69 -5.15 -6.22 13.26
C ASP A 69 -5.41 -5.19 12.15
N CYS A 70 -4.46 -5.00 11.22
CA CYS A 70 -4.65 -4.15 10.05
C CYS A 70 -5.88 -4.56 9.22
N ARG A 71 -6.14 -5.86 9.09
CA ARG A 71 -7.33 -6.38 8.39
C ARG A 71 -8.63 -6.11 9.15
N LEU A 72 -8.61 -6.17 10.48
CA LEU A 72 -9.76 -5.81 11.30
C LEU A 72 -10.05 -4.31 11.21
N ASP A 73 -9.02 -3.47 11.27
CA ASP A 73 -9.13 -2.02 11.06
C ASP A 73 -9.76 -1.71 9.69
N GLN A 74 -9.29 -2.34 8.62
CA GLN A 74 -9.86 -2.25 7.27
C GLN A 74 -11.37 -2.55 7.23
N LEU A 75 -11.80 -3.64 7.88
CA LEU A 75 -13.21 -4.05 7.92
C LEU A 75 -14.07 -3.07 8.73
N HIS A 76 -13.52 -2.49 9.79
CA HIS A 76 -14.20 -1.52 10.63
C HIS A 76 -14.34 -0.16 9.94
N GLU A 77 -13.24 0.35 9.38
CA GLU A 77 -13.16 1.68 8.79
C GLU A 77 -13.75 1.78 7.39
N LYS A 78 -14.04 0.64 6.72
CA LYS A 78 -14.71 0.61 5.41
C LYS A 78 -14.06 1.61 4.42
N GLY A 79 -12.74 1.59 4.34
CA GLY A 79 -11.92 2.44 3.47
C GLY A 79 -12.04 3.95 3.70
N GLU A 80 -12.49 4.39 4.88
CA GLU A 80 -12.35 5.77 5.34
C GLU A 80 -10.97 6.04 5.97
N GLY A 81 -10.24 4.97 6.32
CA GLY A 81 -8.91 4.98 6.92
C GLY A 81 -7.81 5.46 5.98
N ARG A 82 -7.43 6.73 6.05
CA ARG A 82 -6.35 7.30 5.23
C ARG A 82 -4.95 6.80 5.62
N GLU A 83 -4.79 6.26 6.83
CA GLU A 83 -3.50 5.86 7.40
C GLU A 83 -3.14 4.40 7.11
N LEU A 84 -4.08 3.57 6.63
CA LEU A 84 -3.83 2.14 6.42
C LEU A 84 -2.92 1.88 5.21
N ILE A 85 -3.15 2.57 4.10
CA ILE A 85 -2.32 2.46 2.88
C ILE A 85 -0.85 2.81 3.15
N PRO A 86 -0.50 3.97 3.76
CA PRO A 86 0.89 4.30 4.04
C PRO A 86 1.55 3.32 5.03
N ARG A 87 0.81 2.83 6.05
CA ARG A 87 1.29 1.78 6.97
C ARG A 87 1.64 0.49 6.23
N LEU A 88 0.73 -0.04 5.41
CA LEU A 88 0.96 -1.26 4.64
C LEU A 88 2.08 -1.10 3.60
N ALA A 89 2.23 0.08 3.01
CA ALA A 89 3.33 0.38 2.10
C ALA A 89 4.70 0.42 2.83
N GLU A 90 4.73 0.93 4.06
CA GLU A 90 5.91 0.86 4.92
C GLU A 90 6.24 -0.59 5.31
N ASP A 91 5.24 -1.38 5.71
CA ASP A 91 5.43 -2.81 6.00
C ASP A 91 6.02 -3.56 4.79
N ALA A 92 5.53 -3.30 3.58
CA ALA A 92 6.08 -3.85 2.33
C ALA A 92 7.57 -3.50 2.11
N ARG A 93 7.97 -2.28 2.49
CA ARG A 93 9.37 -1.86 2.45
C ARG A 93 10.21 -2.63 3.48
N GLU A 94 9.71 -2.79 4.70
CA GLU A 94 10.42 -3.51 5.76
C GLU A 94 10.59 -5.01 5.47
N TRP A 95 9.64 -5.66 4.79
CA TRP A 95 9.82 -7.06 4.34
C TRP A 95 11.03 -7.23 3.42
N THR A 96 11.31 -6.24 2.56
CA THR A 96 12.49 -6.25 1.69
C THR A 96 13.78 -6.16 2.50
N ASN A 97 13.78 -5.33 3.56
CA ASN A 97 14.91 -5.25 4.50
C ASN A 97 15.14 -6.58 5.23
N LEU A 98 14.08 -7.20 5.73
CA LEU A 98 14.16 -8.48 6.43
C LEU A 98 14.65 -9.61 5.52
N ARG A 99 14.19 -9.69 4.28
CA ARG A 99 14.72 -10.63 3.28
C ARG A 99 16.22 -10.45 3.04
N ARG A 100 16.68 -9.19 2.95
CA ARG A 100 18.10 -8.88 2.79
C ARG A 100 18.92 -9.34 4.00
N ILE A 101 18.43 -9.10 5.22
CA ILE A 101 19.10 -9.51 6.46
C ILE A 101 19.17 -11.04 6.54
N LEU A 102 18.07 -11.75 6.26
CA LEU A 102 18.05 -13.21 6.24
C LEU A 102 19.09 -13.77 5.26
N LYS A 103 19.11 -13.24 4.03
CA LYS A 103 20.07 -13.67 2.99
C LYS A 103 21.52 -13.45 3.43
N ASP A 104 21.81 -12.31 4.04
CA ASP A 104 23.13 -11.99 4.55
C ASP A 104 23.54 -12.94 5.69
N GLN A 105 22.63 -13.25 6.61
CA GLN A 105 22.85 -14.21 7.69
C GLN A 105 23.09 -15.64 7.18
N VAL A 106 22.29 -16.10 6.21
CA VAL A 106 22.42 -17.44 5.60
C VAL A 106 23.75 -17.56 4.86
N ASN A 107 24.12 -16.55 4.06
CA ASN A 107 25.42 -16.54 3.39
C ASN A 107 26.59 -16.53 4.38
N THR A 108 26.51 -15.70 5.42
CA THR A 108 27.53 -15.65 6.47
C THR A 108 27.66 -16.99 7.19
N ALA A 109 26.53 -17.61 7.55
CA ALA A 109 26.49 -18.91 8.20
C ALA A 109 27.05 -20.03 7.31
N GLY A 110 26.69 -20.04 6.03
CA GLY A 110 27.19 -21.01 5.05
C GLY A 110 28.70 -20.90 4.85
N ASN A 111 29.21 -19.67 4.71
CA ASN A 111 30.65 -19.43 4.59
C ASN A 111 31.42 -19.88 5.85
N PHE A 112 30.86 -19.58 7.03
CA PHE A 112 31.43 -20.03 8.30
C PHE A 112 31.45 -21.56 8.41
N ALA A 113 30.34 -22.23 8.04
CA ALA A 113 30.23 -23.69 8.06
C ALA A 113 31.31 -24.35 7.20
N VAL A 114 31.52 -23.85 5.98
CA VAL A 114 32.55 -24.36 5.06
C VAL A 114 33.96 -24.14 5.64
N ASP A 115 34.27 -22.93 6.11
CA ASP A 115 35.60 -22.61 6.65
C ASP A 115 35.92 -23.43 7.91
N TYR A 116 34.95 -23.55 8.82
CA TYR A 116 35.12 -24.30 10.07
C TYR A 116 35.31 -25.80 9.81
N CYS A 117 34.44 -26.43 9.01
CA CYS A 117 34.52 -27.85 8.74
C CYS A 117 35.79 -28.23 7.96
N TYR A 118 36.24 -27.37 7.04
CA TYR A 118 37.50 -27.57 6.31
C TYR A 118 38.72 -27.53 7.24
N ARG A 119 38.77 -26.57 8.18
CA ARG A 119 39.93 -26.35 9.04
C ARG A 119 40.01 -27.30 10.24
N TYR A 120 38.87 -27.65 10.83
CA TYR A 120 38.84 -28.25 12.15
C TYR A 120 38.14 -29.61 12.23
N ASN A 121 37.34 -29.99 11.21
CA ASN A 121 36.54 -31.23 11.26
C ASN A 121 36.69 -32.14 10.04
N GLU A 122 37.71 -31.95 9.19
CA GLU A 122 37.95 -32.77 7.99
C GLU A 122 36.70 -32.89 7.07
N ASN A 123 35.87 -31.85 7.02
CA ASN A 123 34.56 -31.82 6.33
C ASN A 123 33.49 -32.81 6.85
N LYS A 124 33.70 -33.47 8.00
CA LYS A 124 32.68 -34.28 8.65
C LYS A 124 31.54 -33.37 9.14
N GLY A 125 30.29 -33.79 8.90
CA GLY A 125 29.08 -33.05 9.30
C GLY A 125 28.77 -31.77 8.50
N LEU A 126 29.55 -31.45 7.44
CA LEU A 126 29.30 -30.26 6.61
C LEU A 126 27.96 -30.33 5.86
N GLU A 127 27.63 -31.49 5.31
CA GLU A 127 26.37 -31.67 4.56
C GLU A 127 25.15 -31.57 5.49
N ASP A 128 25.22 -32.16 6.68
CA ASP A 128 24.15 -32.05 7.69
C ASP A 128 23.96 -30.60 8.14
N LEU A 129 25.06 -29.89 8.42
CA LEU A 129 25.03 -28.48 8.81
C LEU A 129 24.49 -27.58 7.70
N LYS A 130 24.87 -27.82 6.43
CA LYS A 130 24.29 -27.11 5.29
C LYS A 130 22.80 -27.37 5.19
N GLY A 131 22.36 -28.62 5.33
CA GLY A 131 20.93 -28.96 5.35
C GLY A 131 20.15 -28.21 6.44
N VAL A 132 20.76 -28.00 7.61
CA VAL A 132 20.16 -27.19 8.69
C VAL A 132 20.08 -25.71 8.32
N ILE A 133 21.13 -25.14 7.70
CA ILE A 133 21.16 -23.74 7.25
C ILE A 133 20.14 -23.50 6.13
N ASP A 134 20.09 -24.39 5.14
CA ASP A 134 19.15 -24.32 4.03
C ASP A 134 17.71 -24.49 4.53
N GLY A 135 17.46 -25.47 5.41
CA GLY A 135 16.15 -25.65 6.04
C GLY A 135 15.73 -24.48 6.95
N PHE A 136 16.68 -23.74 7.52
CA PHE A 136 16.41 -22.46 8.18
C PHE A 136 16.01 -21.38 7.18
N ALA A 137 16.80 -21.22 6.10
CA ALA A 137 16.57 -20.22 5.07
C ALA A 137 15.19 -20.41 4.41
N ASP A 138 14.89 -21.64 3.98
CA ASP A 138 13.64 -21.97 3.29
C ASP A 138 12.43 -21.71 4.18
N THR A 139 12.44 -22.22 5.41
CA THR A 139 11.30 -22.07 6.33
C THR A 139 10.99 -20.59 6.62
N VAL A 140 12.03 -19.78 6.86
CA VAL A 140 11.82 -18.35 7.17
C VAL A 140 11.47 -17.56 5.91
N SER A 141 12.10 -17.87 4.77
CA SER A 141 11.78 -17.24 3.49
C SER A 141 10.34 -17.47 3.06
N ASP A 142 9.82 -18.69 3.27
CA ASP A 142 8.43 -19.04 3.00
C ASP A 142 7.47 -18.21 3.87
N ARG A 143 7.73 -18.11 5.17
CA ARG A 143 6.91 -17.30 6.09
C ARG A 143 6.94 -15.81 5.72
N ILE A 144 8.10 -15.25 5.42
CA ILE A 144 8.20 -13.85 4.96
C ILE A 144 7.44 -13.65 3.65
N SER A 145 7.46 -14.63 2.74
CA SER A 145 6.75 -14.54 1.47
C SER A 145 5.23 -14.61 1.63
N GLN A 146 4.72 -15.39 2.58
CA GLN A 146 3.31 -15.39 2.95
C GLN A 146 2.87 -14.04 3.53
N LEU A 147 3.69 -13.42 4.38
CA LEU A 147 3.42 -12.09 4.94
C LEU A 147 3.42 -10.99 3.87
N ASP A 148 4.41 -10.98 2.98
CA ASP A 148 4.49 -10.05 1.84
C ASP A 148 3.29 -10.19 0.90
N GLN A 149 2.86 -11.43 0.64
CA GLN A 149 1.63 -11.68 -0.14
C GLN A 149 0.40 -11.12 0.56
N THR A 150 0.26 -11.35 1.87
CA THR A 150 -0.87 -10.83 2.65
C THR A 150 -0.93 -9.30 2.61
N VAL A 151 0.21 -8.61 2.74
CA VAL A 151 0.27 -7.14 2.62
C VAL A 151 -0.17 -6.65 1.25
N ARG A 152 0.27 -7.33 0.18
CA ARG A 152 -0.11 -6.99 -1.20
C ARG A 152 -1.61 -7.17 -1.43
N ASP A 153 -2.19 -8.24 -0.90
CA ASP A 153 -3.62 -8.51 -1.00
C ASP A 153 -4.43 -7.45 -0.25
N LEU A 154 -4.01 -7.07 0.97
CA LEU A 154 -4.64 -6.00 1.74
C LEU A 154 -4.57 -4.64 1.01
N LEU A 155 -3.42 -4.30 0.42
CA LEU A 155 -3.25 -3.08 -0.37
C LEU A 155 -4.16 -3.05 -1.60
N GLN A 156 -4.24 -4.16 -2.35
CA GLN A 156 -5.13 -4.26 -3.51
C GLN A 156 -6.59 -4.09 -3.11
N PHE A 157 -6.99 -4.69 -1.99
CA PHE A 157 -8.34 -4.54 -1.46
C PHE A 157 -8.65 -3.08 -1.06
N GLU A 158 -7.72 -2.41 -0.35
CA GLU A 158 -7.87 -0.98 -0.01
C GLU A 158 -8.01 -0.10 -1.26
N PHE A 159 -7.16 -0.29 -2.26
CA PHE A 159 -7.25 0.50 -3.49
C PHE A 159 -8.58 0.28 -4.23
N ALA A 160 -9.06 -0.97 -4.29
CA ALA A 160 -10.36 -1.28 -4.87
C ALA A 160 -11.49 -0.59 -4.10
N TRP A 161 -11.41 -0.58 -2.76
CA TRP A 161 -12.39 0.07 -1.92
C TRP A 161 -12.40 1.60 -2.09
N VAL A 162 -11.23 2.24 -2.03
CA VAL A 162 -11.08 3.69 -2.23
C VAL A 162 -11.63 4.09 -3.60
N SER A 163 -11.34 3.32 -4.65
CA SER A 163 -11.89 3.56 -5.98
C SER A 163 -13.42 3.50 -6.02
N ILE A 164 -14.03 2.52 -5.36
CA ILE A 164 -15.50 2.39 -5.25
C ILE A 164 -16.09 3.57 -4.48
N ASN A 165 -15.48 3.95 -3.35
CA ASN A 165 -15.95 5.07 -2.53
C ASN A 165 -15.86 6.39 -3.30
N GLU A 166 -14.77 6.61 -4.03
CA GLU A 166 -14.58 7.77 -4.90
C GLU A 166 -15.59 7.79 -6.06
N ALA A 167 -15.91 6.62 -6.65
CA ALA A 167 -16.92 6.50 -7.70
C ALA A 167 -18.33 6.82 -7.18
N HIS A 168 -18.68 6.32 -5.99
CA HIS A 168 -19.95 6.66 -5.33
C HIS A 168 -20.03 8.15 -5.01
N LYS A 169 -18.96 8.74 -4.47
CA LYS A 169 -18.88 10.18 -4.20
C LYS A 169 -18.99 11.00 -5.49
N SER A 170 -18.33 10.58 -6.56
CA SER A 170 -18.41 11.24 -7.87
C SER A 170 -19.83 11.17 -8.45
N THR A 171 -20.50 10.03 -8.29
CA THR A 171 -21.89 9.86 -8.76
C THR A 171 -22.87 10.74 -7.98
N SER A 172 -22.70 10.86 -6.66
CA SER A 172 -23.55 11.72 -5.84
C SER A 172 -23.29 13.21 -6.13
N LEU A 173 -22.05 13.60 -6.39
CA LEU A 173 -21.68 14.94 -6.87
C LEU A 173 -22.29 15.22 -8.24
N ALA A 174 -22.19 14.29 -9.20
CA ALA A 174 -22.76 14.43 -10.53
C ALA A 174 -24.30 14.55 -10.49
N THR A 175 -24.95 13.76 -9.64
CA THR A 175 -26.41 13.84 -9.45
C THR A 175 -26.81 15.19 -8.85
N SER A 176 -26.03 15.70 -7.89
CA SER A 176 -26.24 17.02 -7.28
C SER A 176 -26.01 18.16 -8.28
N MET A 177 -24.98 18.06 -9.12
CA MET A 177 -24.72 19.01 -10.21
C MET A 177 -25.87 19.04 -11.23
N LYS A 178 -26.45 17.89 -11.59
CA LYS A 178 -27.61 17.82 -12.49
C LYS A 178 -28.82 18.57 -11.95
N ARG A 179 -29.07 18.48 -10.64
CA ARG A 179 -30.16 19.19 -9.98
C ARG A 179 -29.93 20.70 -9.96
N LEU A 180 -28.70 21.13 -9.67
CA LEU A 180 -28.35 22.55 -9.67
C LEU A 180 -28.41 23.15 -11.08
N SER A 181 -27.93 22.43 -12.08
CA SER A 181 -28.00 22.82 -13.49
C SER A 181 -29.44 22.99 -13.98
N TRP A 182 -30.38 22.15 -13.52
CA TRP A 182 -31.80 22.32 -13.86
C TRP A 182 -32.38 23.65 -13.34
N VAL A 183 -32.01 24.04 -12.12
CA VAL A 183 -32.47 25.29 -11.52
C VAL A 183 -31.92 26.49 -12.30
N THR A 184 -30.61 26.54 -12.55
CA THR A 184 -30.02 27.65 -13.31
C THR A 184 -30.60 27.76 -14.72
N PHE A 185 -30.89 26.62 -15.35
CA PHE A 185 -31.47 26.58 -16.68
C PHE A 185 -32.88 27.19 -16.78
N VAL A 186 -33.70 27.08 -15.73
CA VAL A 186 -35.05 27.70 -15.69
C VAL A 186 -34.99 29.14 -15.19
N PHE A 187 -34.10 29.44 -14.23
CA PHE A 187 -34.05 30.75 -13.58
C PHE A 187 -33.29 31.81 -14.39
N LEU A 188 -32.24 31.42 -15.12
CA LEU A 188 -31.45 32.37 -15.91
C LEU A 188 -32.29 33.06 -17.01
N PRO A 189 -33.12 32.34 -17.81
CA PRO A 189 -33.96 32.98 -18.82
C PRO A 189 -35.09 33.81 -18.21
N ALA A 190 -35.64 33.37 -17.07
CA ALA A 190 -36.66 34.12 -16.35
C ALA A 190 -36.10 35.44 -15.79
N MET A 191 -34.87 35.42 -15.25
CA MET A 191 -34.16 36.63 -14.84
C MET A 191 -33.86 37.55 -16.03
N PHE A 192 -33.45 37.01 -17.18
CA PHE A 192 -33.23 37.81 -18.40
C PHE A 192 -34.50 38.48 -18.89
N ALA A 193 -35.61 37.74 -18.96
CA ALA A 193 -36.91 38.31 -19.30
C ALA A 193 -37.31 39.40 -18.30
N SER A 194 -37.19 39.13 -16.99
CA SER A 194 -37.46 40.12 -15.94
C SER A 194 -36.58 41.37 -16.08
N SER A 195 -35.30 41.23 -16.41
CA SER A 195 -34.39 42.37 -16.61
C SER A 195 -34.75 43.19 -17.84
N ILE A 196 -35.09 42.56 -18.98
CA ILE A 196 -35.56 43.26 -20.19
C ILE A 196 -36.81 44.10 -19.90
N PHE A 197 -37.74 43.57 -19.11
CA PHE A 197 -38.98 44.27 -18.78
C PHE A 197 -38.82 45.25 -17.59
N SER A 198 -37.83 45.03 -16.72
CA SER A 198 -37.52 45.94 -15.61
C SER A 198 -36.71 47.15 -16.08
N MET A 199 -35.93 47.02 -17.15
CA MET A 199 -35.38 48.17 -17.87
C MET A 199 -36.54 48.77 -18.68
N ASN A 200 -37.06 49.90 -18.23
CA ASN A 200 -38.20 50.61 -18.82
C ASN A 200 -37.89 51.07 -20.26
N VAL A 201 -37.92 50.14 -21.23
CA VAL A 201 -37.75 50.46 -22.64
C VAL A 201 -39.09 51.01 -23.13
N ASP A 202 -39.08 52.24 -23.66
CA ASP A 202 -40.22 52.99 -24.25
C ASP A 202 -40.88 52.30 -25.49
N ILE A 203 -40.77 50.97 -25.61
CA ILE A 203 -41.41 50.13 -26.63
C ILE A 203 -42.93 50.00 -26.39
N PHE A 204 -43.44 50.38 -25.22
CA PHE A 204 -44.85 50.23 -24.83
C PHE A 204 -45.67 51.52 -24.89
N LYS A 205 -45.34 52.46 -25.77
CA LYS A 205 -46.10 53.72 -25.90
C LYS A 205 -47.53 53.52 -26.41
N ASN A 206 -47.85 52.33 -26.95
CA ASN A 206 -49.20 51.94 -27.36
C ASN A 206 -49.61 50.67 -26.61
N ASP A 207 -50.29 50.88 -25.47
CA ASP A 207 -51.07 49.94 -24.66
C ASP A 207 -51.05 48.46 -25.13
N PRO A 208 -49.99 47.68 -24.81
CA PRO A 208 -49.90 46.31 -25.24
C PRO A 208 -50.63 45.42 -24.24
N ASP A 209 -51.51 44.57 -24.75
CA ASP A 209 -52.12 43.49 -23.99
C ASP A 209 -51.03 42.70 -23.22
N TRP A 210 -51.30 42.40 -21.94
CA TRP A 210 -50.46 41.57 -21.03
C TRP A 210 -49.97 40.25 -21.66
N ARG A 211 -50.63 39.80 -22.72
CA ARG A 211 -50.28 38.66 -23.56
C ARG A 211 -48.87 38.75 -24.17
N TRP A 212 -48.35 39.94 -24.47
CA TRP A 212 -47.00 40.10 -25.02
C TRP A 212 -45.89 39.72 -24.03
N TYR A 213 -46.11 39.91 -22.73
CA TYR A 213 -45.21 39.43 -21.68
C TYR A 213 -45.13 37.90 -21.68
N LEU A 214 -46.29 37.25 -21.80
CA LEU A 214 -46.40 35.79 -21.85
C LEU A 214 -45.74 35.22 -23.12
N LEU A 215 -45.85 35.94 -24.23
CA LEU A 215 -45.27 35.55 -25.51
C LEU A 215 -43.74 35.63 -25.48
N PHE A 216 -43.16 36.74 -25.01
CA PHE A 216 -41.70 36.89 -24.91
C PHE A 216 -41.07 35.97 -23.85
N GLY A 217 -41.69 35.87 -22.67
CA GLY A 217 -41.24 34.93 -21.63
C GLY A 217 -41.29 33.48 -22.11
N GLY A 218 -42.37 33.10 -22.81
CA GLY A 218 -42.53 31.78 -23.41
C GLY A 218 -41.48 31.50 -24.49
N VAL A 219 -41.19 32.45 -25.38
CA VAL A 219 -40.17 32.31 -26.43
C VAL A 219 -38.77 32.17 -25.83
N SER A 220 -38.43 32.94 -24.79
CA SER A 220 -37.15 32.81 -24.08
C SER A 220 -36.98 31.43 -23.41
N LEU A 221 -38.06 30.91 -22.81
CA LEU A 221 -38.09 29.55 -22.25
C LEU A 221 -37.96 28.46 -23.32
N ILE A 222 -38.63 28.63 -24.47
CA ILE A 222 -38.55 27.68 -25.59
C ILE A 222 -37.14 27.71 -26.21
N PHE A 223 -36.55 28.89 -26.39
CA PHE A 223 -35.20 29.01 -26.96
C PHE A 223 -34.15 28.32 -26.07
N THR A 224 -34.27 28.49 -24.76
CA THR A 224 -33.39 27.84 -23.80
C THR A 224 -33.60 26.33 -23.80
N MET A 225 -34.85 25.84 -23.72
CA MET A 225 -35.20 24.41 -23.87
C MET A 225 -34.68 23.79 -25.17
N CYS A 226 -34.81 24.49 -26.29
CA CYS A 226 -34.26 24.07 -27.58
C CYS A 226 -32.73 23.99 -27.54
N GLY A 227 -32.03 24.98 -26.98
CA GLY A 227 -30.58 24.95 -26.80
C GLY A 227 -30.12 23.74 -25.97
N TRP A 228 -30.84 23.39 -24.91
CA TRP A 228 -30.54 22.21 -24.09
C TRP A 228 -30.84 20.89 -24.80
N LEU A 229 -31.96 20.80 -25.52
CA LEU A 229 -32.29 19.63 -26.32
C LEU A 229 -31.26 19.41 -27.44
N ILE A 230 -30.79 20.48 -28.08
CA ILE A 230 -29.72 20.42 -29.08
C ILE A 230 -28.41 19.92 -28.44
N PHE A 231 -28.04 20.44 -27.28
CA PHE A 231 -26.87 19.96 -26.54
C PHE A 231 -26.99 18.49 -26.12
N LYS A 232 -28.21 18.02 -25.85
CA LYS A 232 -28.49 16.64 -25.46
C LYS A 232 -28.63 15.68 -26.66
N CYS A 233 -29.08 16.16 -27.81
CA CYS A 233 -29.18 15.40 -29.06
C CYS A 233 -27.87 15.33 -29.84
N CYS A 234 -26.94 16.27 -29.62
CA CYS A 234 -25.57 16.19 -30.10
C CYS A 234 -24.68 15.64 -28.97
N PRO A 235 -24.40 14.33 -28.89
CA PRO A 235 -23.37 13.82 -28.00
C PRO A 235 -22.02 14.29 -28.55
N VAL A 236 -21.57 15.47 -28.13
CA VAL A 236 -20.23 15.97 -28.43
C VAL A 236 -19.26 15.05 -27.71
N ARG A 237 -18.60 14.21 -28.51
CA ARG A 237 -17.49 13.32 -28.17
C ARG A 237 -16.58 13.96 -27.12
N ASP A 238 -16.47 13.29 -25.98
CA ASP A 238 -15.74 13.68 -24.78
C ASP A 238 -14.42 14.40 -25.10
N SER A 239 -14.43 15.72 -24.91
CA SER A 239 -13.23 16.55 -24.84
C SER A 239 -13.36 17.37 -23.56
N PRO A 240 -12.56 17.09 -22.51
CA PRO A 240 -12.69 17.76 -21.21
C PRO A 240 -12.42 19.29 -21.25
N LEU A 241 -12.06 19.83 -22.40
CA LEU A 241 -11.79 21.25 -22.62
C LEU A 241 -13.06 22.08 -22.80
N THR A 242 -14.15 21.53 -23.32
CA THR A 242 -15.32 22.34 -23.71
C THR A 242 -16.15 22.82 -22.51
N VAL A 243 -16.15 22.08 -21.40
CA VAL A 243 -16.85 22.48 -20.16
C VAL A 243 -16.11 23.63 -19.45
N CYS A 244 -14.77 23.65 -19.51
CA CYS A 244 -13.97 24.73 -18.92
C CYS A 244 -14.15 26.06 -19.66
N TYR A 245 -14.27 26.04 -21.00
CA TYR A 245 -14.47 27.26 -21.77
C TYR A 245 -15.80 27.95 -21.45
N PHE A 246 -16.87 27.20 -21.17
CA PHE A 246 -18.17 27.80 -20.87
C PHE A 246 -18.24 28.44 -19.48
N PHE A 247 -17.56 27.84 -18.49
CA PHE A 247 -17.46 28.42 -17.14
C PHE A 247 -16.56 29.66 -17.11
N MET A 248 -15.49 29.68 -17.91
CA MET A 248 -14.56 30.81 -17.96
C MET A 248 -15.18 32.03 -18.67
N VAL A 249 -16.00 31.82 -19.70
CA VAL A 249 -16.74 32.91 -20.37
C VAL A 249 -17.82 33.48 -19.46
N LEU A 250 -18.49 32.67 -18.63
CA LEU A 250 -19.48 33.16 -17.67
C LEU A 250 -18.89 33.95 -16.50
N ILE A 251 -17.63 33.73 -16.13
CA ILE A 251 -16.95 34.51 -15.09
C ILE A 251 -16.34 35.80 -15.66
N SER A 252 -15.90 35.80 -16.93
CA SER A 252 -15.28 36.97 -17.56
C SER A 252 -16.27 38.07 -17.99
N ASP A 253 -17.57 37.80 -18.04
CA ASP A 253 -18.63 38.81 -18.30
C ASP A 253 -19.18 39.45 -17.01
N THR A 254 -18.51 39.22 -15.86
CA THR A 254 -18.86 39.79 -14.55
C THR A 254 -17.78 40.73 -13.98
N ASP A 255 -17.09 41.47 -14.85
CA ASP A 255 -16.35 42.70 -14.47
C ASP A 255 -16.77 43.88 -15.37
#